data_AF-A0A382CKB6-F1
#
_entry.id   AF-A0A382CKB6-F1
#
_cell.length_a   1.000
_cell.length_b   1.000
_cell.length_c   1.000
_cell.angle_alpha   90.00
_cell.angle_beta   90.00
_cell.angle_gamma   90.00
#
_symmetry.space_group_name_H-M   'P 1'
#
loop_
_entity.id
_entity.type
_entity.pdbx_description
1 polymer ?
#
loop_
_entity_poly.entity_id
_entity_poly.type
_entity_poly.pdbx_seq_one_letter_code
_entity_poly.pdbx_strand_id
1 'polypeptide(L)'
;MISKAVMTVLLTGFIAGILVTGAQMLRVTPLILEAESYELGEFAVPHIHVASGITHQHNLNGAALDKHLQIKDVHDIQTSASTDPEQSWAPADGMERTFYTLVSNIITAIAFSLMLVAVYLLRGKPVNYVSGLLWGAAGFAVFSGSTALGLPPELPGMTAAA
;
A
#
# COMPACT_ATOMS: atom_id res chain seq x y z
N MET A 1 6.91 32.83 17.31
CA MET A 1 7.74 31.97 16.43
C MET A 1 7.05 30.64 16.13
N ILE A 2 6.51 29.94 17.14
CA ILE A 2 5.84 28.64 16.98
C ILE A 2 4.62 28.66 16.03
N SER A 3 3.73 29.66 16.16
CA SER A 3 2.51 29.76 15.34
C SER A 3 2.81 29.90 13.83
N LYS A 4 3.86 30.64 13.47
CA LYS A 4 4.31 30.77 12.08
C LYS A 4 4.85 29.43 11.53
N ALA A 5 5.58 28.67 12.35
CA ALA A 5 6.08 27.36 11.97
C ALA A 5 4.91 26.37 11.77
N VAL A 6 3.96 26.31 12.70
CA VAL A 6 2.79 25.43 12.59
C VAL A 6 1.98 25.74 11.34
N MET A 7 1.70 27.02 11.06
CA MET A 7 0.96 27.41 9.85
C MET A 7 1.72 27.06 8.56
N THR A 8 3.05 27.28 8.55
CA THR A 8 3.89 26.90 7.41
C THR A 8 3.82 25.41 7.14
N VAL A 9 3.92 24.60 8.20
CA VAL A 9 3.89 23.15 8.12
C VAL A 9 2.55 22.63 7.62
N LEU A 10 1.45 23.10 8.20
CA LEU A 10 0.11 22.67 7.80
C LEU A 10 -0.16 23.01 6.33
N LEU A 11 0.20 24.23 5.89
CA LEU A 11 -0.03 24.66 4.51
C LEU A 11 0.82 23.86 3.51
N THR A 12 2.13 23.72 3.77
CA THR A 12 3.01 22.96 2.85
C THR A 12 2.68 21.47 2.85
N GLY A 13 2.37 20.89 4.00
CA GLY A 13 1.93 19.50 4.11
C GLY A 13 0.63 19.24 3.36
N PHE A 14 -0.37 20.12 3.50
CA PHE A 14 -1.63 20.01 2.77
C PHE A 14 -1.43 20.06 1.24
N ILE A 15 -0.65 21.03 0.76
CA ILE A 15 -0.35 21.16 -0.68
C ILE A 15 0.40 19.91 -1.19
N ALA A 16 1.42 19.46 -0.45
CA ALA A 16 2.17 18.26 -0.81
C ALA A 16 1.29 16.99 -0.82
N GLY A 17 0.38 16.84 0.15
CA GLY A 17 -0.56 15.73 0.22
C GLY A 17 -1.52 15.67 -0.98
N ILE A 18 -2.02 16.82 -1.45
CA ILE A 18 -2.84 16.89 -2.66
C ILE A 18 -2.02 16.47 -3.88
N LEU A 19 -0.79 16.98 -4.03
CA LEU A 19 0.08 16.64 -5.17
C LEU A 19 0.42 15.15 -5.20
N VAL A 20 0.76 14.56 -4.05
CA VAL A 20 1.05 13.12 -3.91
C VAL A 20 -0.20 12.29 -4.25
N THR A 21 -1.37 12.70 -3.79
CA THR A 21 -2.63 12.01 -4.11
C THR A 21 -2.91 12.03 -5.61
N GLY A 22 -2.70 13.18 -6.27
CA GLY A 22 -2.80 13.26 -7.73
C GLY A 22 -1.83 12.32 -8.44
N ALA A 23 -0.57 12.28 -8.00
CA ALA A 23 0.43 11.37 -8.57
C ALA A 23 0.07 9.89 -8.36
N GLN A 24 -0.44 9.53 -7.17
CA GLN A 24 -0.88 8.19 -6.84
C GLN A 24 -2.08 7.76 -7.68
N MET A 25 -3.03 8.67 -7.92
CA MET A 25 -4.22 8.39 -8.73
C MET A 25 -3.87 8.11 -10.20
N LEU A 26 -2.78 8.71 -10.71
CA LEU A 26 -2.31 8.50 -12.08
C LEU A 26 -1.41 7.27 -12.26
N ARG A 27 -0.74 6.81 -11.19
CA ARG A 27 0.27 5.74 -11.29
C ARG A 27 -0.14 4.46 -10.59
N VAL A 28 -0.65 4.56 -9.37
CA VAL A 28 -0.88 3.42 -8.47
C VAL A 28 -2.30 2.88 -8.64
N THR A 29 -3.31 3.76 -8.68
CA THR A 29 -4.72 3.34 -8.87
C THR A 29 -4.95 2.47 -10.11
N PRO A 30 -4.43 2.79 -11.32
CA PRO A 30 -4.64 1.90 -12.47
C PRO A 30 -4.02 0.51 -12.27
N LEU A 31 -2.87 0.42 -11.60
CA LEU A 31 -2.22 -0.87 -11.30
C LEU A 31 -3.04 -1.70 -10.32
N ILE A 32 -3.67 -1.07 -9.33
CA ILE A 32 -4.56 -1.74 -8.36
C ILE A 32 -5.79 -2.31 -9.09
N LEU A 33 -6.45 -1.51 -9.93
CA LEU A 33 -7.63 -1.96 -10.67
C LEU A 33 -7.31 -3.09 -11.65
N GLU A 34 -6.15 -3.03 -12.30
CA GLU A 34 -5.65 -4.13 -13.14
C GLU A 34 -5.39 -5.38 -12.30
N ALA A 35 -4.76 -5.26 -11.12
CA ALA A 35 -4.50 -6.39 -10.21
C ALA A 35 -5.80 -7.04 -9.69
N GLU A 36 -6.79 -6.24 -9.31
CA GLU A 36 -8.11 -6.73 -8.85
C GLU A 36 -8.78 -7.62 -9.92
N SER A 37 -8.54 -7.37 -11.22
CA SER A 37 -9.09 -8.21 -12.29
C SER A 37 -8.53 -9.65 -12.29
N TYR A 38 -7.30 -9.85 -11.80
CA TYR A 38 -6.67 -11.17 -11.69
C TYR A 38 -7.01 -11.88 -10.38
N GLU A 39 -7.32 -11.13 -9.30
CA GLU A 39 -7.71 -11.70 -8.00
C GLU A 39 -9.19 -12.04 -7.90
N LEU A 40 -10.06 -11.23 -8.52
CA LEU A 40 -11.52 -11.46 -8.56
C LEU A 40 -11.95 -12.35 -9.74
N GLY A 41 -11.03 -12.63 -10.66
CA GLY A 41 -11.23 -13.62 -11.70
C GLY A 41 -11.35 -15.01 -11.07
N GLU A 42 -12.55 -15.59 -11.11
CA GLU A 42 -12.84 -16.92 -10.57
C GLU A 42 -12.17 -18.01 -11.43
N PHE A 43 -10.85 -18.12 -11.34
CA PHE A 43 -10.09 -19.19 -11.94
C PHE A 43 -10.18 -20.41 -11.02
N ALA A 44 -11.24 -21.20 -11.21
CA ALA A 44 -11.24 -22.58 -10.74
C ALA A 44 -10.13 -23.32 -11.49
N VAL A 45 -8.96 -23.47 -10.87
CA VAL A 45 -7.87 -24.32 -11.39
C VAL A 45 -8.10 -25.72 -10.83
N PRO A 46 -8.67 -26.66 -11.63
CA PRO A 46 -8.71 -28.05 -11.20
C PRO A 46 -7.29 -28.58 -11.15
N HIS A 47 -6.82 -28.95 -9.96
CA HIS A 47 -5.60 -29.72 -9.81
C HIS A 47 -5.91 -31.08 -9.18
N ILE A 48 -5.14 -32.09 -9.58
CA ILE A 48 -5.28 -33.45 -9.10
C ILE A 48 -4.07 -33.77 -8.21
N HIS A 49 -4.31 -34.18 -6.97
CA HIS A 49 -3.24 -34.73 -6.14
C HIS A 49 -3.08 -36.20 -6.53
N VAL A 50 -2.18 -36.46 -7.48
CA VAL A 50 -1.94 -37.79 -8.08
C VAL A 50 -1.63 -38.86 -7.00
N ALA A 51 -1.11 -38.45 -5.84
CA ALA A 51 -0.80 -39.35 -4.72
C ALA A 51 -2.01 -39.71 -3.81
N SER A 52 -3.06 -38.87 -3.76
CA SER A 52 -4.21 -39.08 -2.86
C SER A 52 -5.50 -39.45 -3.59
N GLY A 53 -5.58 -39.26 -4.92
CA GLY A 53 -6.79 -39.56 -5.71
C GLY A 53 -8.00 -38.68 -5.38
N ILE A 54 -7.81 -37.63 -4.57
CA ILE A 54 -8.86 -36.70 -4.16
C ILE A 54 -8.90 -35.53 -5.14
N THR A 55 -9.93 -35.49 -5.99
CA THR A 55 -10.26 -34.32 -6.80
C THR A 55 -11.10 -33.37 -5.96
N HIS A 56 -10.58 -32.17 -5.70
CA HIS A 56 -11.36 -31.12 -5.07
C HIS A 56 -11.12 -29.80 -5.79
N GLN A 57 -12.15 -28.94 -5.79
CA GLN A 57 -12.15 -27.65 -6.44
C GLN A 57 -11.87 -26.59 -5.38
N HIS A 58 -10.82 -25.79 -5.56
CA HIS A 58 -10.59 -24.65 -4.68
C HIS A 58 -11.22 -23.42 -5.29
N ASN A 59 -12.07 -22.75 -4.52
CA ASN A 59 -12.45 -21.38 -4.80
C ASN A 59 -11.48 -20.49 -4.01
N LEU A 60 -10.50 -19.91 -4.70
CA LEU A 60 -9.48 -19.06 -4.08
C LEU A 60 -10.03 -17.64 -3.99
N ASN A 61 -10.93 -17.40 -3.04
CA ASN A 61 -11.40 -16.06 -2.68
C ASN A 61 -10.30 -15.26 -1.92
N GLY A 62 -9.11 -15.11 -2.51
CA GLY A 62 -8.02 -14.30 -1.93
C GLY A 62 -7.36 -14.85 -0.65
N ALA A 63 -7.54 -16.13 -0.30
CA ALA A 63 -6.91 -16.72 0.88
C ALA A 63 -5.48 -17.23 0.58
N ALA A 64 -4.52 -16.84 1.42
CA ALA A 64 -3.10 -17.24 1.31
C ALA A 64 -2.90 -18.77 1.36
N LEU A 65 -2.01 -19.27 0.49
CA LEU A 65 -1.68 -20.69 0.25
C LEU A 65 -1.25 -21.47 1.50
N ASP A 66 -0.77 -20.79 2.55
CA ASP A 66 -0.28 -21.40 3.79
C ASP A 66 -1.36 -22.11 4.62
N LYS A 67 -2.65 -21.76 4.44
CA LYS A 67 -3.75 -22.45 5.14
C LYS A 67 -4.10 -23.81 4.53
N HIS A 68 -3.64 -24.13 3.31
CA HIS A 68 -3.94 -25.40 2.63
C HIS A 68 -3.00 -26.55 3.03
N LEU A 69 -1.85 -26.26 3.62
CA LEU A 69 -0.84 -27.28 3.95
C LEU A 69 -1.06 -27.96 5.32
N GLN A 70 -2.08 -27.56 6.09
CA GLN A 70 -2.33 -28.09 7.44
C GLN A 70 -3.37 -29.23 7.51
N ILE A 71 -3.76 -29.84 6.39
CA ILE A 71 -4.59 -31.06 6.44
C ILE A 71 -3.68 -32.26 6.74
N LYS A 72 -3.52 -32.56 8.03
CA LYS A 72 -2.67 -33.66 8.51
C LYS A 72 -3.40 -35.00 8.56
N ASP A 73 -4.74 -35.05 8.66
CA ASP A 73 -5.52 -36.29 8.68
C ASP A 73 -6.97 -36.11 8.18
N VAL A 74 -7.50 -37.15 7.51
CA VAL A 74 -8.74 -37.13 6.71
C VAL A 74 -10.01 -37.46 7.54
N HIS A 75 -9.90 -37.73 8.84
CA HIS A 75 -10.98 -38.38 9.62
C HIS A 75 -11.67 -37.57 10.72
N ASP A 76 -11.48 -36.24 10.82
CA ASP A 76 -12.21 -35.44 11.81
C ASP A 76 -12.72 -34.11 11.25
N ILE A 77 -13.65 -34.20 10.30
CA ILE A 77 -14.39 -33.04 9.78
C ILE A 77 -15.45 -32.66 10.81
N GLN A 78 -15.02 -32.13 11.96
CA GLN A 78 -15.80 -31.18 12.73
C GLN A 78 -15.54 -29.79 12.13
N THR A 79 -16.40 -29.43 11.20
CA THR A 79 -16.49 -28.10 10.59
C THR A 79 -16.92 -27.07 11.65
N SER A 80 -15.97 -26.69 12.50
CA SER A 80 -16.00 -25.42 13.23
C SER A 80 -14.82 -24.59 12.77
N ALA A 81 -14.69 -24.46 11.44
CA ALA A 81 -14.11 -23.26 10.88
C ALA A 81 -15.09 -22.15 11.25
N SER A 82 -14.67 -21.25 12.13
CA SER A 82 -15.37 -20.01 12.41
C SER A 82 -15.60 -19.28 11.08
N THR A 83 -16.80 -19.44 10.53
CA THR A 83 -17.33 -18.73 9.37
C THR A 83 -17.70 -17.31 9.78
N ASP A 84 -16.74 -16.57 10.32
CA ASP A 84 -16.68 -15.15 10.04
C ASP A 84 -15.48 -15.00 9.12
N PRO A 85 -15.67 -14.90 7.79
CA PRO A 85 -14.77 -14.06 7.05
C PRO A 85 -15.01 -12.68 7.65
N GLU A 86 -14.26 -12.30 8.68
CA GLU A 86 -14.06 -10.88 8.98
C GLU A 86 -13.43 -10.33 7.69
N GLN A 87 -14.30 -9.92 6.77
CA GLN A 87 -13.93 -9.12 5.62
C GLN A 87 -13.24 -7.91 6.23
N SER A 88 -11.91 -7.91 6.17
CA SER A 88 -11.13 -6.80 6.67
C SER A 88 -11.65 -5.56 5.96
N TRP A 89 -12.23 -4.63 6.73
CA TRP A 89 -12.90 -3.47 6.17
C TRP A 89 -11.95 -2.74 5.21
N ALA A 90 -12.43 -2.50 4.00
CA ALA A 90 -11.74 -1.72 2.98
C ALA A 90 -12.68 -0.63 2.46
N PRO A 91 -12.16 0.57 2.11
CA PRO A 91 -12.96 1.60 1.45
C PRO A 91 -13.58 1.07 0.16
N ALA A 92 -14.86 1.37 -0.09
CA ALA A 92 -15.50 1.04 -1.35
C ALA A 92 -14.85 1.79 -2.54
N ASP A 93 -15.03 1.23 -3.73
CA ASP A 93 -14.48 1.81 -4.95
C ASP A 93 -15.00 3.22 -5.26
N GLY A 94 -14.21 3.94 -6.06
CA GLY A 94 -14.52 5.30 -6.49
C GLY A 94 -14.22 6.35 -5.42
N MET A 95 -15.27 7.02 -4.92
CA MET A 95 -15.13 8.22 -4.11
C MET A 95 -14.61 7.94 -2.69
N GLU A 96 -15.04 6.84 -2.07
CA GLU A 96 -14.65 6.50 -0.69
C GLU A 96 -13.15 6.18 -0.62
N ARG A 97 -12.65 5.29 -1.49
CA ARG A 97 -11.23 4.98 -1.65
C ARG A 97 -10.39 6.23 -1.92
N THR A 98 -10.83 7.11 -2.82
CA THR A 98 -10.11 8.36 -3.14
C THR A 98 -10.06 9.30 -1.94
N PHE A 99 -11.15 9.43 -1.19
CA PHE A 99 -11.23 10.29 -0.02
C PHE A 99 -10.30 9.83 1.10
N TYR A 100 -10.34 8.55 1.47
CA TYR A 100 -9.45 8.02 2.51
C TYR A 100 -7.97 8.08 2.09
N THR A 101 -7.68 7.84 0.81
CA THR A 101 -6.33 8.01 0.25
C THR A 101 -5.86 9.46 0.38
N LEU A 102 -6.70 10.42 0.00
CA LEU A 102 -6.40 11.85 0.10
C LEU A 102 -6.09 12.26 1.54
N VAL A 103 -6.95 11.88 2.48
CA VAL A 103 -6.79 12.21 3.91
C VAL A 103 -5.50 11.59 4.46
N SER A 104 -5.24 10.31 4.17
CA SER A 104 -4.02 9.62 4.59
C SER A 104 -2.75 10.30 4.06
N ASN A 105 -2.75 10.67 2.78
CA ASN A 105 -1.63 11.36 2.15
C ASN A 105 -1.41 12.76 2.73
N ILE A 106 -2.48 13.51 3.04
CA ILE A 106 -2.38 14.83 3.68
C ILE A 106 -1.75 14.71 5.07
N ILE A 107 -2.21 13.77 5.90
CA ILE A 107 -1.66 13.56 7.25
C ILE A 107 -0.17 13.20 7.17
N THR A 108 0.17 12.28 6.28
CA THR A 108 1.56 11.84 6.05
C THR A 108 2.44 13.01 5.59
N ALA A 109 1.96 13.81 4.63
CA ALA A 109 2.70 14.97 4.13
C ALA A 109 2.89 16.06 5.19
N ILE A 110 1.90 16.27 6.07
CA ILE A 110 2.04 17.16 7.24
C ILE A 110 3.12 16.65 8.19
N ALA A 111 3.17 15.34 8.45
CA ALA A 111 4.20 14.74 9.30
C ALA A 111 5.63 14.95 8.74
N PHE A 112 5.83 14.74 7.44
CA PHE A 112 7.12 15.02 6.79
C PHE A 112 7.48 16.51 6.78
N SER A 113 6.49 17.39 6.59
CA SER A 113 6.72 18.84 6.66
C SER A 113 7.10 19.27 8.09
N LEU A 114 6.46 18.71 9.12
CA LEU A 114 6.84 18.92 10.53
C LEU A 114 8.30 18.52 10.76
N MET A 115 8.70 17.34 10.30
CA MET A 115 10.07 16.85 10.45
C MET A 115 11.09 17.79 9.78
N LEU A 116 10.85 18.21 8.53
CA LEU A 116 11.74 19.13 7.82
C LEU A 116 11.86 20.49 8.53
N VAL A 117 10.72 21.07 8.93
CA VAL A 117 10.72 22.37 9.64
C VAL A 117 11.40 22.24 11.00
N ALA A 118 11.19 21.15 11.74
CA ALA A 118 11.87 20.90 13.01
C ALA A 118 13.39 20.87 12.86
N VAL A 119 13.90 20.13 11.85
CA VAL A 119 15.35 20.08 11.57
C VAL A 119 15.89 21.46 11.19
N TYR A 120 15.15 22.24 10.40
CA TYR A 120 15.54 23.59 10.04
C TYR A 120 15.59 24.56 11.22
N LEU A 121 14.64 24.46 12.14
CA LEU A 121 14.62 25.25 13.37
C LEU A 121 15.82 24.91 14.27
N LEU A 122 16.15 23.63 14.43
CA LEU A 122 17.31 23.17 15.20
C LEU A 122 18.65 23.60 14.56
N ARG A 123 18.71 23.68 13.23
CA ARG A 123 19.93 24.07 12.50
C ARG A 123 20.32 25.53 12.71
N GLY A 124 19.37 26.43 13.01
CA GLY A 124 19.63 27.84 13.29
C GLY A 124 20.28 28.65 12.15
N LYS A 125 20.32 28.12 10.92
CA LYS A 125 20.89 28.78 9.72
C LYS A 125 19.80 29.47 8.90
N PRO A 126 20.12 30.53 8.13
CA PRO A 126 19.14 31.17 7.25
C PRO A 126 18.52 30.17 6.27
N VAL A 127 17.22 30.32 6.04
CA VAL A 127 16.44 29.49 5.11
C VAL A 127 16.44 30.18 3.75
N ASN A 128 16.99 29.51 2.74
CA ASN A 128 16.90 29.92 1.34
C ASN A 128 16.13 28.84 0.54
N TYR A 129 15.44 29.23 -0.54
CA TYR A 129 14.67 28.31 -1.39
C TYR A 129 15.54 27.20 -1.97
N VAL A 130 16.79 27.50 -2.37
CA VAL A 130 17.76 26.48 -2.84
C VAL A 130 18.04 25.45 -1.75
N SER A 131 18.29 25.91 -0.53
CA SER A 131 18.54 25.01 0.60
C SER A 131 17.32 24.13 0.87
N GLY A 132 16.11 24.71 0.81
CA GLY A 132 14.86 23.97 1.03
C GLY A 132 14.67 22.89 -0.03
N LEU A 133 14.93 23.21 -1.30
CA LEU A 133 14.84 22.25 -2.40
C LEU A 133 15.84 21.09 -2.24
N LEU A 134 17.10 21.40 -1.88
CA LEU A 134 18.12 20.37 -1.66
C LEU A 134 17.79 19.47 -0.47
N TRP A 135 17.28 20.03 0.63
CA TRP A 135 16.85 19.24 1.79
C TRP A 135 15.62 18.38 1.48
N GLY A 136 14.66 18.92 0.72
CA GLY A 136 13.52 18.17 0.23
C GLY A 136 13.93 17.01 -0.68
N ALA A 137 14.83 17.26 -1.64
CA ALA A 137 15.37 16.24 -2.54
C ALA A 137 16.16 15.16 -1.78
N ALA A 138 16.99 15.55 -0.81
CA ALA A 138 17.72 14.60 0.04
C ALA A 138 16.75 13.76 0.90
N GLY A 139 15.75 14.38 1.51
CA GLY A 139 14.71 13.68 2.25
C GLY A 139 13.95 12.69 1.37
N PHE A 140 13.53 13.11 0.18
CA PHE A 140 12.89 12.22 -0.80
C PHE A 140 13.80 11.03 -1.16
N ALA A 141 15.06 11.29 -1.50
CA ALA A 141 16.02 10.23 -1.84
C ALA A 141 16.20 9.22 -0.71
N VAL A 142 16.26 9.67 0.54
CA VAL A 142 16.45 8.80 1.72
C VAL A 142 15.19 8.03 2.08
N PHE A 143 14.03 8.70 2.18
CA PHE A 143 12.81 8.07 2.71
C PHE A 143 11.95 7.38 1.66
N SER A 144 12.07 7.77 0.39
CA SER A 144 11.21 7.28 -0.69
C SER A 144 12.00 6.70 -1.86
N GLY A 145 13.05 7.39 -2.31
CA GLY A 145 13.89 6.90 -3.40
C GLY A 145 14.63 5.62 -3.03
N SER A 146 15.20 5.53 -1.82
CA SER A 146 15.96 4.38 -1.37
C SER A 146 15.10 3.11 -1.24
N THR A 147 13.86 3.26 -0.77
CA THR A 147 12.91 2.14 -0.64
C THR A 147 12.35 1.70 -1.99
N ALA A 148 12.34 2.59 -2.98
CA ALA A 148 11.97 2.27 -4.36
C ALA A 148 13.08 1.58 -5.16
N LEU A 149 14.30 1.46 -4.63
CA LEU A 149 15.36 0.65 -5.24
C LEU A 149 15.09 -0.83 -4.96
N GLY A 150 14.16 -1.40 -5.72
CA GLY A 150 13.77 -2.80 -5.67
C GLY A 150 13.06 -3.19 -6.96
N LEU A 151 12.68 -4.47 -7.07
CA LEU A 151 11.85 -4.92 -8.18
C LEU A 151 10.50 -4.19 -8.12
N PRO A 152 9.97 -3.69 -9.24
CA PRO A 152 8.61 -3.16 -9.27
C PRO A 152 7.61 -4.24 -8.86
N PRO A 153 6.47 -3.88 -8.27
CA PRO A 153 5.43 -4.84 -7.95
C PRO A 153 4.94 -5.49 -9.27
N GLU A 154 5.22 -6.79 -9.41
CA GLU A 154 4.78 -7.60 -10.54
C GLU A 154 3.51 -8.37 -10.16
N LEU A 155 2.60 -8.54 -11.12
CA LEU A 155 1.39 -9.33 -10.89
C LEU A 155 1.77 -10.81 -10.71
N PRO A 156 1.10 -11.56 -9.81
CA PRO A 156 1.27 -13.01 -9.73
C PRO A 156 1.01 -13.65 -11.10
N GLY A 157 2.04 -14.28 -11.68
CA GLY A 157 1.94 -14.98 -12.97
C GLY A 157 2.50 -14.25 -14.20
N MET A 158 3.04 -13.03 -14.06
CA MET A 158 3.87 -12.46 -15.13
C MET A 158 5.17 -13.25 -15.25
N THR A 159 5.69 -13.42 -16.47
CA THR A 159 7.07 -13.91 -16.63
C THR A 159 7.98 -12.88 -15.96
N ALA A 160 8.48 -13.21 -14.77
CA ALA A 160 9.41 -12.36 -14.05
C ALA A 160 10.52 -11.92 -15.00
N ALA A 161 10.81 -10.62 -15.03
CA ALA A 161 11.96 -10.14 -15.76
C ALA A 161 13.21 -10.78 -15.14
N ALA A 162 13.82 -11.71 -15.87
CA ALA A 162 15.07 -12.38 -15.51
C ALA A 162 16.25 -11.39 -15.45
#